data_AF-A0A7W1NYX9-F1
#
_entry.id   AF-A0A7W1NYX9-F1
#
_cell.length_a   1.000
_cell.length_b   1.000
_cell.length_c   1.000
_cell.angle_alpha   90.00
_cell.angle_beta   90.00
_cell.angle_gamma   90.00
#
_symmetry.space_group_name_H-M   'P 1'
#
loop_
_entity.id
_entity.type
_entity.pdbx_description
1 polymer ?
#
loop_
_entity_poly.entity_id
_entity_poly.type
_entity_poly.pdbx_seq_one_letter_code
_entity_poly.pdbx_strand_id
1 'polypeptide(L)' 'MNELAPIEVLIVGAGPVGLTLAIDLASRGIAIRVIDKATTFAIGT' A
#
# COMPACT_ATOMS: atom_id res chain seq x y z
N MET A 1 -8.83 -28.68 -6.59
CA MET A 1 -8.57 -27.84 -5.41
C MET A 1 -8.13 -26.49 -5.93
N ASN A 2 -9.01 -25.49 -5.95
CA ASN A 2 -8.62 -24.13 -6.31
C ASN A 2 -8.43 -23.38 -4.99
N GLU A 3 -7.26 -23.55 -4.39
CA GLU A 3 -6.89 -22.76 -3.23
C GLU A 3 -6.82 -21.30 -3.70
N LEU A 4 -7.64 -20.45 -3.10
CA LEU A 4 -7.55 -19.01 -3.33
C LEU A 4 -6.22 -18.57 -2.73
N ALA A 5 -5.25 -18.25 -3.58
CA ALA A 5 -4.00 -17.65 -3.14
C ALA A 5 -4.31 -16.40 -2.29
N PRO A 6 -3.55 -16.15 -1.21
CA PRO A 6 -3.73 -14.96 -0.41
C PRO A 6 -3.67 -13.70 -1.30
N ILE A 7 -4.59 -12.76 -1.07
CA ILE A 7 -4.66 -11.52 -1.85
C ILE A 7 -3.42 -10.66 -1.53
N GLU A 8 -2.55 -10.50 -2.50
CA GLU A 8 -1.37 -9.63 -2.42
C GLU A 8 -1.67 -8.30 -3.13
N VAL A 9 -1.46 -7.17 -2.45
CA VAL A 9 -1.76 -5.84 -2.99
C VAL A 9 -0.49 -5.03 -3.21
N LEU A 10 -0.31 -4.50 -4.42
CA LEU A 10 0.71 -3.50 -4.75
C LEU A 10 0.07 -2.13 -4.91
N ILE A 11 0.48 -1.17 -4.09
CA ILE A 11 0.04 0.22 -4.14
C ILE A 11 1.13 1.05 -4.83
N VAL A 12 0.78 1.76 -5.90
CA VAL A 12 1.69 2.64 -6.64
C VAL A 12 1.39 4.10 -6.29
N GLY A 13 2.32 4.73 -5.58
CA GLY A 13 2.23 6.08 -5.02
C GLY A 13 2.13 6.05 -3.49
N ALA A 14 3.12 6.63 -2.81
CA ALA A 14 3.20 6.85 -1.37
C ALA A 14 2.79 8.28 -0.98
N GLY A 15 1.92 8.91 -1.77
CA GLY A 15 1.25 10.16 -1.41
C GLY A 15 0.14 9.94 -0.37
N PRO A 16 -0.55 11.00 0.06
CA PRO A 16 -1.59 10.91 1.09
C PRO A 16 -2.64 9.84 0.81
N VAL A 17 -3.17 9.79 -0.42
CA VAL A 17 -4.18 8.82 -0.83
C VAL A 17 -3.66 7.37 -0.78
N GLY A 18 -2.46 7.12 -1.30
CA GLY A 18 -1.88 5.78 -1.33
C GLY A 18 -1.53 5.27 0.06
N LEU A 19 -1.03 6.15 0.95
CA LEU A 19 -0.77 5.80 2.35
C LEU A 19 -2.06 5.59 3.14
N THR A 20 -3.11 6.37 2.90
CA THR A 20 -4.42 6.12 3.51
C THR A 20 -4.95 4.73 3.14
N LEU A 21 -4.88 4.36 1.86
CA LEU A 21 -5.27 3.01 1.42
C LEU A 21 -4.39 1.93 2.05
N ALA A 22 -3.07 2.13 2.10
CA ALA A 22 -2.13 1.19 2.70
C ALA A 22 -2.46 0.93 4.17
N ILE A 23 -2.77 1.98 4.93
CA ILE A 23 -3.14 1.89 6.34
C ILE A 23 -4.46 1.13 6.52
N ASP A 24 -5.49 1.43 5.72
CA ASP A 24 -6.77 0.71 5.81
C ASP A 24 -6.59 -0.80 5.56
N LEU A 25 -5.90 -1.17 4.47
CA LEU A 25 -5.66 -2.57 4.14
C LEU A 25 -4.78 -3.29 5.17
N ALA A 26 -3.71 -2.64 5.63
CA ALA A 26 -2.82 -3.21 6.65
C ALA A 26 -3.56 -3.42 7.98
N SER A 27 -4.46 -2.50 8.37
CA SER A 27 -5.26 -2.64 9.59
C SER A 27 -6.21 -3.85 9.56
N ARG A 28 -6.57 -4.32 8.36
CA ARG A 28 -7.40 -5.51 8.13
C ARG A 28 -6.56 -6.80 7.99
N GLY A 29 -5.24 -6.73 8.15
CA GLY A 29 -4.34 -7.87 8.03
C GLY A 29 -4.04 -8.29 6.59
N ILE A 30 -4.31 -7.44 5.59
CA ILE A 30 -4.03 -7.73 4.18
C ILE A 30 -2.56 -7.45 3.91
N ALA A 31 -1.88 -8.38 3.24
CA ALA A 31 -0.49 -8.22 2.83
C ALA A 31 -0.39 -7.16 1.71
N ILE A 32 0.36 -6.09 1.99
CA ILE A 32 0.50 -4.96 1.07
C ILE A 32 1.97 -4.59 0.86
N ARG A 33 2.27 -4.05 -0.33
CA ARG A 33 3.53 -3.37 -0.64
C ARG A 33 3.25 -2.03 -1.29
N VAL A 34 3.94 -0.98 -0.86
CA VAL A 34 3.85 0.36 -1.44
C VAL A 34 5.14 0.66 -2.22
N ILE A 35 5.01 1.23 -3.41
CA ILE A 35 6.13 1.77 -4.18
C ILE A 35 5.86 3.23 -4.54
N ASP A 36 6.89 4.05 -4.57
CA ASP A 36 6.83 5.41 -5.12
C ASP A 36 8.06 5.66 -6.00
N LYS A 37 7.90 6.52 -7.00
CA LYS A 37 9.02 6.97 -7.84
C LYS A 37 9.90 7.99 -7.14
N ALA A 38 9.35 8.71 -6.16
CA ALA A 38 10.06 9.73 -5.42
C ALA A 38 11.08 9.07 -4.49
N THR A 39 12.30 9.58 -4.49
CA THR A 39 13.37 9.12 -3.59
C THR A 39 13.31 9.79 -2.22
N THR A 40 12.43 10.77 -2.05
CA THR A 40 12.24 11.55 -0.82
C THR A 40 10.75 11.68 -0.50
N PHE A 41 10.42 11.76 0.77
CA PHE A 41 9.05 12.06 1.21
C PHE A 41 8.79 13.56 1.20
N ALA A 42 7.52 13.95 1.04
CA ALA A 42 7.11 15.33 1.20
C ALA A 42 7.15 15.73 2.68
N ILE A 43 7.78 16.86 2.97
CA ILE A 43 7.71 17.56 4.26
C ILE A 43 6.61 18.62 4.13
N GLY A 44 5.71 18.68 5.12
CA GLY A 44 4.57 19.60 5.10
C GLY A 44 4.99 21.06 4.88
N THR A 45 4.13 21.81 4.19
CA THR A 45 4.20 23.27 4.05
C THR A 45 3.51 23.95 5.22
#